data_AF-A0A4V3ISZ3-F1
#
_entry.id   AF-A0A4V3ISZ3-F1
#
_cell.length_a   1.000
_cell.length_b   1.000
_cell.length_c   1.000
_cell.angle_alpha   90.00
_cell.angle_beta   90.00
_cell.angle_gamma   90.00
#
_symmetry.space_group_name_H-M   'P 1'
#
loop_
_entity.id
_entity.type
_entity.pdbx_description
1 polymer ?
#
loop_
_entity_poly.entity_id
_entity_poly.type
_entity_poly.pdbx_seq_one_letter_code
_entity_poly.pdbx_strand_id
1 'polypeptide(L)' 'MKNVIWLVIGVAAGFVVAHEVNKTQQGKQFFTELDTKAREFGEAISEGYRQREAELHAALGDAPTPTAP' A
#
# COMPACT_ATOMS: atom_id res chain seq x y z
N MET A 1 -30.46 10.62 -1.41
CA MET A 1 -30.18 10.51 0.05
C MET A 1 -29.90 9.08 0.54
N LYS A 2 -30.39 8.02 -0.13
CA LYS A 2 -30.21 6.61 0.29
C LYS A 2 -28.74 6.13 0.30
N ASN A 3 -27.92 6.64 -0.62
CA ASN A 3 -26.49 6.30 -0.70
C ASN A 3 -25.70 6.87 0.46
N VAL A 4 -26.07 8.07 0.94
CA VAL A 4 -25.45 8.68 2.13
C VAL A 4 -25.78 7.86 3.37
N ILE A 5 -27.02 7.36 3.49
CA ILE A 5 -27.40 6.46 4.59
C ILE A 5 -26.57 5.18 4.56
N TRP A 6 -26.35 4.59 3.39
CA TRP A 6 -25.47 3.43 3.24
C TRP A 6 -24.01 3.72 3.62
N LEU A 7 -23.50 4.90 3.27
CA LEU A 7 -22.16 5.35 3.65
C LEU A 7 -22.06 5.50 5.18
N VAL A 8 -23.05 6.14 5.81
CA VAL A 8 -23.11 6.30 7.26
C VAL A 8 -23.18 4.95 7.98
N ILE A 9 -23.97 4.00 7.46
CA ILE A 9 -24.04 2.65 8.01
C ILE A 9 -22.69 1.95 7.91
N GLY A 10 -22.01 2.04 6.75
CA GLY A 10 -20.68 1.45 6.57
C GLY A 10 -19.64 2.06 7.52
N VAL A 11 -19.64 3.38 7.67
CA VAL A 11 -18.74 4.08 8.58
C VAL A 11 -19.00 3.70 10.03
N ALA A 12 -20.27 3.68 10.46
CA ALA A 12 -20.64 3.30 11.82
C ALA A 12 -20.25 1.84 12.12
N ALA A 13 -20.51 0.92 11.19
CA ALA A 13 -20.13 -0.48 11.32
C ALA A 13 -18.59 -0.64 11.43
N GLY A 14 -17.83 0.06 10.58
CA GLY A 14 -16.36 0.06 10.64
C GLY A 14 -15.83 0.61 11.97
N PHE A 15 -16.47 1.66 12.51
CA PHE A 15 -16.08 2.25 13.78
C PHE A 15 -16.30 1.31 14.97
N VAL A 16 -17.39 0.55 14.98
CA VAL A 16 -17.67 -0.45 16.01
C VAL A 16 -16.63 -1.57 15.97
N VAL A 17 -16.34 -2.10 14.79
CA VAL A 17 -15.31 -3.12 14.63
C VAL A 17 -13.94 -2.60 15.08
N ALA A 18 -13.55 -1.40 14.65
CA ALA A 18 -12.29 -0.79 15.07
C ALA A 18 -12.22 -0.57 16.60
N HIS A 19 -13.32 -0.14 17.23
CA HIS A 19 -13.39 0.05 18.67
C HIS A 19 -13.19 -1.26 19.44
N GLU A 20 -13.83 -2.33 18.96
CA GLU A 20 -13.78 -3.63 19.62
C GLU A 20 -12.43 -4.33 19.44
N VAL A 21 -11.86 -4.23 18.23
CA VAL A 21 -10.50 -4.70 17.96
C VAL A 21 -9.47 -3.92 18.80
N ASN A 22 -9.63 -2.60 18.99
CA ASN A 22 -8.72 -1.80 19.82
C ASN A 22 -8.79 -2.14 21.32
N LYS A 23 -9.96 -2.58 21.81
CA LYS A 23 -10.15 -2.97 23.22
C LYS A 23 -9.54 -4.33 23.56
N THR A 24 -9.29 -5.20 22.58
CA THR A 24 -8.84 -6.57 22.80
C THR A 24 -7.33 -6.74 22.56
N GLN A 25 -6.68 -7.61 23.34
CA GLN A 25 -5.28 -8.01 23.11
C GLN A 25 -5.10 -8.65 21.72
N GLN A 26 -6.10 -9.43 21.28
CA GLN A 26 -6.10 -10.11 19.99
C GLN A 26 -6.11 -9.13 18.82
N GLY A 27 -6.84 -8.01 18.93
CA GLY A 27 -6.84 -6.98 17.90
C GLY A 27 -5.51 -6.26 17.74
N LYS A 28 -4.78 -6.02 18.83
CA LYS A 28 -3.41 -5.48 18.77
C LYS A 28 -2.45 -6.43 18.05
N GLN A 29 -2.57 -7.73 18.30
CA GLN A 29 -1.77 -8.74 17.60
C GLN A 29 -2.10 -8.77 16.11
N PHE A 30 -3.39 -8.75 15.74
CA PHE A 30 -3.83 -8.68 14.36
C PHE A 30 -3.26 -7.46 13.63
N PHE A 31 -3.36 -6.26 14.22
CA PHE A 31 -2.80 -5.06 13.61
C PHE A 31 -1.27 -5.10 13.49
N THR A 32 -0.58 -5.69 14.47
CA THR A 32 0.88 -5.84 14.42
C THR A 32 1.30 -6.79 13.28
N GLU A 33 0.58 -7.89 13.10
CA GLU A 33 0.80 -8.81 12.00
C GLU A 33 0.46 -8.15 10.65
N LEU A 34 -0.63 -7.38 10.59
CA LEU A 34 -1.03 -6.65 9.40
C LEU A 34 0.01 -5.59 8.99
N ASP A 35 0.55 -4.85 9.96
CA ASP A 35 1.60 -3.83 9.75
C ASP A 35 2.87 -4.48 9.20
N THR A 36 3.27 -5.62 9.77
CA THR A 36 4.43 -6.39 9.31
C THR A 36 4.26 -6.79 7.85
N LYS A 37 3.12 -7.40 7.49
CA LYS A 37 2.82 -7.82 6.12
C LYS A 37 2.74 -6.62 5.16
N ALA A 38 2.15 -5.51 5.59
CA ALA A 38 2.05 -4.30 4.78
C ALA A 38 3.43 -3.71 4.47
N ARG A 39 4.35 -3.77 5.44
CA ARG A 39 5.72 -3.30 5.28
C ARG A 39 6.51 -4.20 4.34
N GLU A 40 6.44 -5.51 4.52
CA GLU A 40 7.06 -6.50 3.61
C GLU A 40 6.54 -6.33 2.18
N PHE A 41 5.23 -6.16 2.01
CA PHE A 41 4.63 -5.91 0.71
C PHE A 41 5.11 -4.59 0.09
N GLY A 42 5.14 -3.51 0.87
CA GLY A 42 5.62 -2.21 0.41
C GLY A 42 7.09 -2.24 0.01
N GLU A 43 7.92 -2.97 0.76
CA GLU A 43 9.34 -3.18 0.45
C GLU A 43 9.52 -3.99 -0.84
N ALA A 44 8.78 -5.10 -0.99
CA ALA A 44 8.79 -5.91 -2.22
C ALA A 44 8.35 -5.11 -3.45
N ILE A 45 7.32 -4.27 -3.30
CA ILE A 45 6.88 -3.37 -4.37
C ILE A 45 7.95 -2.33 -4.69
N SER A 46 8.48 -1.65 -3.68
CA SER A 46 9.54 -0.64 -3.83
C SER A 46 10.75 -1.21 -4.56
N GLU A 47 11.19 -2.41 -4.16
CA GLU A 47 12.32 -3.09 -4.79
C GLU A 47 12.02 -3.44 -6.25
N GLY A 48 10.82 -3.95 -6.54
CA GLY A 48 10.37 -4.18 -7.92
C GLY A 48 10.36 -2.91 -8.77
N TYR A 49 9.91 -1.77 -8.23
CA TYR A 49 9.97 -0.49 -8.93
C TYR A 49 11.41 -0.01 -9.16
N ARG A 50 12.29 -0.10 -8.16
CA ARG A 50 13.71 0.25 -8.34
C ARG A 50 14.40 -0.66 -9.35
N GLN A 51 14.09 -1.95 -9.35
CA GLN A 51 14.66 -2.90 -10.30
C GLN A 51 14.21 -2.58 -11.73
N ARG A 52 12.95 -2.15 -11.91
CA ARG A 52 12.46 -1.63 -13.19
C ARG A 52 13.09 -0.31 -13.58
N GLU A 53 13.28 0.63 -12.65
CA GLU A 53 14.00 1.88 -12.92
C GLU A 53 15.46 1.63 -13.29
N ALA A 54 16.13 0.67 -12.66
CA ALA A 54 17.50 0.27 -12.99
C ALA A 54 17.59 -0.40 -14.37
N GLU A 55 16.63 -1.26 -14.72
CA GLU A 55 16.51 -1.84 -16.06
C GLU A 55 16.26 -0.75 -17.12
N LEU A 56 15.37 0.21 -16.83
CA LEU A 56 15.07 1.33 -17.73
C LEU A 56 16.26 2.29 -17.86
N HIS A 57 16.96 2.62 -16.77
CA HIS A 57 18.16 3.45 -16.80
C HIS A 57 19.34 2.77 -17.48
N ALA A 58 19.50 1.45 -17.33
CA ALA A 58 20.50 0.70 -18.07
C ALA A 58 20.18 0.69 -19.58
N ALA A 59 18.91 0.49 -19.95
CA ALA A 59 18.46 0.53 -21.34
C ALA A 59 18.53 1.95 -21.95
N LEU A 60 18.29 3.00 -21.15
CA LEU A 60 18.40 4.41 -21.57
C LEU A 60 19.85 4.92 -21.56
N GLY A 61 20.69 4.41 -20.67
CA GLY A 61 22.12 4.74 -20.58
C GLY A 61 22.96 4.10 -21.69
N ASP A 62 22.48 3.00 -22.27
CA ASP A 62 23.04 2.38 -23.48
C ASP A 62 22.43 2.96 -24.77
N ALA A 63 21.43 3.84 -24.69
CA ALA A 63 20.95 4.55 -25.88
C ALA A 63 22.05 5.55 -26.30
N PRO A 64 22.74 5.36 -27.44
CA PRO A 64 23.68 6.35 -27.93
C PRO A 64 22.88 7.63 -28.13
N THR A 65 23.26 8.70 -27.42
CA THR A 65 22.80 10.05 -27.73
C THR A 65 22.97 10.26 -29.23
N PRO A 66 21.88 10.46 -30.01
CA PRO A 66 22.04 10.81 -31.40
C PRO A 66 22.77 12.15 -31.42
N THR A 67 24.04 12.12 -31.81
CA THR A 67 24.83 13.32 -32.04
C THR A 67 24.09 14.15 -33.07
N ALA A 68 23.51 15.25 -32.61
CA ALA A 68 22.86 16.25 -33.45
C ALA A 68 23.89 16.83 -34.44
N PRO A 69 23.46 17.18 -35.67
CA PRO A 69 24.34 17.58 -36.77
C PRO A 69 25.10 18.88 -36.53
#